data_AF-A0A9D6XPR4-F1
#
_entry.id   AF-A0A9D6XPR4-F1
#
_cell.length_a   1.000
_cell.length_b   1.000
_cell.length_c   1.000
_cell.angle_alpha   90.00
_cell.angle_beta   90.00
_cell.angle_gamma   90.00
#
_symmetry.space_group_name_H-M   'P 1'
#
loop_
_entity.id
_entity.type
_entity.pdbx_description
1 polymer ?
#
loop_
_entity_poly.entity_id
_entity_poly.type
_entity_poly.pdbx_seq_one_letter_code
_entity_poly.pdbx_strand_id
1 'polypeptide(L)' 'MAKRTAVYPGSFDPITNGHLDIVERGRRLFDQVVIAVLE' A
#
# COMPACT_ATOMS: atom_id res chain seq x y z
N MET A 1 9.65 -10.22 16.82
CA MET A 1 9.60 -8.78 16.46
C MET A 1 8.15 -8.35 16.37
N ALA A 2 7.85 -7.08 16.62
CA ALA A 2 6.49 -6.55 16.42
C ALA A 2 6.14 -6.55 14.93
N LYS A 3 4.88 -6.87 14.60
CA LYS A 3 4.37 -6.85 13.22
C LYS A 3 4.37 -5.42 12.69
N ARG A 4 5.06 -5.17 11.58
CA ARG A 4 5.17 -3.85 10.94
C ARG A 4 4.09 -3.71 9.88
N THR A 5 3.19 -2.76 10.08
CA THR A 5 2.10 -2.46 9.14
C THR A 5 2.33 -1.10 8.51
N ALA A 6 2.32 -1.04 7.17
CA ALA A 6 2.30 0.20 6.41
C ALA A 6 0.88 0.53 5.94
N VAL A 7 0.57 1.82 5.84
CA VAL A 7 -0.68 2.33 5.28
C VAL A 7 -0.36 3.16 4.04
N TYR A 8 -1.03 2.87 2.92
CA TYR A 8 -0.93 3.59 1.67
C TYR A 8 -2.28 4.23 1.33
N PRO A 9 -2.51 5.49 1.73
CA PRO A 9 -3.77 6.18 1.48
C PRO A 9 -3.83 6.81 0.08
N GLY A 10 -5.03 6.92 -0.49
CA GLY A 10 -5.29 7.63 -1.74
C GLY A 10 -6.73 7.47 -2.23
N SER A 11 -7.16 8.29 -3.19
CA SER A 11 -8.46 8.12 -3.85
C SER A 11 -8.46 6.92 -4.81
N PHE A 12 -7.32 6.66 -5.46
CA PHE A 12 -7.13 5.56 -6.42
C PHE A 12 -8.21 5.49 -7.51
N ASP A 13 -8.63 6.65 -8.03
CA ASP A 13 -9.62 6.80 -9.10
C ASP A 13 -8.97 7.25 -10.43
N PRO A 14 -8.54 6.32 -11.32
CA PRO A 14 -8.46 4.87 -11.12
C PRO A 14 -7.11 4.45 -10.53
N ILE A 15 -7.07 3.24 -9.99
CA ILE A 15 -5.81 2.59 -9.66
C ILE A 15 -5.00 2.33 -10.93
N THR A 16 -3.68 2.44 -10.84
CA THR A 16 -2.76 2.28 -11.98
C THR A 16 -1.63 1.33 -11.64
N ASN A 17 -0.90 0.86 -12.65
CA ASN A 17 0.27 -0.01 -12.46
C ASN A 17 1.36 0.65 -11.59
N GLY A 18 1.45 1.99 -11.57
CA GLY A 18 2.37 2.69 -10.66
C GLY A 18 1.98 2.55 -9.19
N HIS A 19 0.68 2.56 -8.88
CA HIS A 19 0.20 2.29 -7.52
C HIS A 19 0.50 0.85 -7.10
N LEU A 20 0.35 -0.11 -8.02
CA LEU A 20 0.68 -1.51 -7.77
C LEU A 20 2.18 -1.73 -7.53
N ASP A 21 3.06 -1.05 -8.29
CA ASP A 21 4.51 -1.09 -8.04
C ASP A 21 4.87 -0.64 -6.62
N ILE A 22 4.25 0.44 -6.14
CA ILE A 22 4.46 0.95 -4.78
C ILE A 22 4.04 -0.09 -3.73
N VAL A 23 2.88 -0.74 -3.91
CA VAL A 23 2.39 -1.79 -2.99
C VAL A 23 3.35 -2.98 -2.98
N GLU A 24 3.81 -3.41 -4.16
CA GLU A 24 4.72 -4.55 -4.32
C GLU A 24 6.08 -4.29 -3.65
N ARG A 25 6.60 -3.06 -3.79
CA ARG A 25 7.78 -2.61 -3.04
C ARG A 25 7.53 -2.56 -1.53
N GLY A 26 6.38 -2.06 -1.10
CA GLY A 26 6.01 -1.98 0.31
C GLY A 26 5.93 -3.35 0.98
N ARG A 27 5.40 -4.37 0.29
CA ARG A 27 5.35 -5.76 0.78
C ARG A 27 6.72 -6.37 1.06
N ARG A 28 7.80 -5.86 0.47
CA ARG A 28 9.18 -6.31 0.77
C ARG A 28 9.77 -5.68 2.04
N LEU A 29 9.15 -4.62 2.56
CA LEU A 29 9.65 -3.85 3.70
C LEU A 29 8.79 -4.03 4.96
N PHE A 30 7.52 -4.35 4.79
CA PHE A 30 6.52 -4.46 5.86
C PHE A 30 5.82 -5.81 5.82
N ASP A 31 5.41 -6.31 6.99
CA ASP A 31 4.67 -7.58 7.11
C ASP A 31 3.25 -7.46 6.54
N GLN A 32 2.71 -6.24 6.50
CA GLN A 32 1.40 -5.92 5.96
C GLN A 32 1.40 -4.51 5.34
N VAL A 33 0.74 -4.37 4.20
CA VAL A 33 0.44 -3.08 3.55
C VAL A 33 -1.07 -2.95 3.44
N VAL A 34 -1.65 -1.89 4.00
CA VAL A 34 -3.08 -1.57 3.94
C VAL A 34 -3.26 -0.43 2.94
N ILE A 35 -4.03 -0.66 1.88
CA ILE A 35 -4.44 0.39 0.95
C ILE A 35 -5.69 1.05 1.52
N ALA A 36 -5.58 2.30 1.95
CA ALA A 36 -6.68 3.05 2.53
C ALA A 36 -7.31 3.93 1.45
N VAL A 37 -8.42 3.47 0.87
CA VAL A 37 -9.15 4.21 -0.16
C VAL A 37 -9.97 5.32 0.50
N LEU A 38 -9.81 6.55 0.04
CA LEU A 38 -10.64 7.69 0.44
C LEU A 38 -11.60 8.04 -0.70
N GLU A 39 -12.82 8.44 -0.37
CA GLU A 39 -13.74 9.13 -1.29
C GLU A 39 -13.39 10.62 -1.39
#